data_AF-A0A7I8W4Z2-F1
#
_entry.id   AF-A0A7I8W4Z2-F1
#
_cell.length_a   1.000
_cell.length_b   1.000
_cell.length_c   1.000
_cell.angle_alpha   90.00
_cell.angle_beta   90.00
_cell.angle_gamma   90.00
#
_symmetry.space_group_name_H-M   'P 1'
#
loop_
_entity.id
_entity.type
_entity.pdbx_description
1 polymer ?
#
loop_
_entity_poly.entity_id
_entity_poly.type
_entity_poly.pdbx_seq_one_letter_code
_entity_poly.pdbx_strand_id
1 'polypeptide(L)'
;MEMKQKIDEFIKSKRRKVNLLNRKEFCDTESEENQDGCARTCSIVKKLENNKSHIKVERVYNEIGPQNIHSDREKEMYNQESEKNTLLERIENMENQLLLFNDKRRSCHIYERIQDLESRIVKLEETNPEYRVLLKEECSTCLNNRKKNFLDKQELLKEIDERINSLKDKISSD
;
A
#
# COMPACT_ATOMS: atom_id res chain seq x y z
N MET A 1 -25.69 19.25 32.00
CA MET A 1 -24.34 19.85 31.95
C MET A 1 -23.36 19.09 32.86
N GLU A 2 -23.77 18.79 34.09
CA GLU A 2 -22.99 18.03 35.10
C GLU A 2 -22.51 16.63 34.66
N MET A 3 -23.35 15.84 33.97
CA MET A 3 -22.95 14.50 33.51
C MET A 3 -21.76 14.54 32.54
N LYS A 4 -21.69 15.54 31.67
CA LYS A 4 -20.54 15.72 30.76
C LYS A 4 -19.27 16.05 31.54
N GLN A 5 -19.37 16.91 32.56
CA GLN A 5 -18.23 17.23 33.44
C GLN A 5 -17.70 15.98 34.16
N LYS A 6 -18.59 15.14 34.70
CA LYS A 6 -18.22 13.86 35.33
C LYS A 6 -17.54 12.90 34.35
N ILE A 7 -18.04 12.80 33.12
CA ILE A 7 -17.43 11.99 32.06
C ILE A 7 -16.02 12.52 31.72
N ASP A 8 -15.88 13.83 31.57
CA ASP A 8 -14.60 14.47 31.24
C ASP A 8 -13.56 14.29 32.36
N GLU A 9 -13.97 14.45 33.62
CA GLU A 9 -13.12 14.19 34.79
C GLU A 9 -12.67 12.73 34.85
N PHE A 10 -13.59 11.80 34.58
CA PHE A 10 -13.26 10.37 34.55
C PHE A 10 -12.25 10.04 33.44
N ILE A 11 -12.46 10.56 32.23
CA ILE A 11 -11.54 10.37 31.09
C ILE A 11 -10.16 10.94 31.43
N LYS A 12 -10.11 12.17 31.96
CA LYS A 12 -8.85 12.82 32.38
C LYS A 12 -8.13 11.98 33.44
N SER A 13 -8.85 11.50 34.45
CA SER A 13 -8.29 10.66 35.52
C SER A 13 -7.74 9.34 34.99
N LYS A 14 -8.47 8.66 34.10
CA LYS A 14 -8.01 7.42 33.45
C LYS A 14 -6.78 7.63 32.58
N ARG A 15 -6.78 8.68 31.76
CA ARG A 15 -5.60 9.04 30.94
C ARG A 15 -4.38 9.32 31.80
N ARG A 16 -4.54 10.08 32.89
CA ARG A 16 -3.45 10.35 33.83
C ARG A 16 -2.88 9.07 34.45
N LYS A 17 -3.75 8.13 34.85
CA LYS A 17 -3.33 6.83 35.40
C LYS A 17 -2.54 6.00 34.39
N VAL A 18 -3.02 5.92 33.14
CA VAL A 18 -2.32 5.20 32.07
C VAL A 18 -0.97 5.85 31.77
N ASN A 19 -0.92 7.17 31.64
CA ASN A 19 0.33 7.90 31.37
C ASN A 19 1.36 7.69 32.49
N LEU A 20 0.93 7.65 33.75
CA LEU A 20 1.81 7.38 34.89
C LEU A 20 2.40 5.97 34.82
N LEU A 21 1.58 4.96 34.50
CA LEU A 21 2.05 3.58 34.34
C LEU A 21 3.01 3.44 33.15
N ASN A 22 2.66 4.00 32.00
CA ASN A 22 3.50 3.97 30.82
C ASN A 22 4.85 4.65 31.06
N ARG A 23 4.87 5.79 31.75
CA ARG A 23 6.12 6.43 32.16
C ARG A 23 6.94 5.53 33.08
N LYS A 24 6.32 4.88 34.06
CA LYS A 24 7.03 3.98 34.99
C LYS A 24 7.61 2.75 34.28
N GLU A 25 6.92 2.23 33.27
CA GLU A 25 7.32 1.02 32.55
C GLU A 25 8.34 1.30 31.43
N PHE A 26 8.15 2.39 30.69
CA PHE A 26 8.91 2.65 29.47
C PHE A 26 9.94 3.78 29.59
N CYS A 27 9.83 4.69 30.56
CA CYS A 27 10.83 5.75 30.75
C CYS A 27 11.83 5.38 31.84
N ASP A 28 13.05 5.91 31.75
CA ASP A 28 14.05 5.72 32.80
C ASP A 28 13.82 6.67 33.97
N THR A 29 13.67 6.11 35.17
CA THR A 29 13.31 6.82 36.41
C THR A 29 14.42 7.72 36.94
N GLU A 30 15.63 7.66 36.39
CA GLU A 30 16.83 8.33 36.92
C GLU A 30 17.27 9.58 36.14
N SER A 31 16.60 9.93 35.04
CA SER A 31 16.96 11.10 34.23
C SER A 31 16.10 12.32 34.59
N GLU A 32 16.67 13.26 35.35
CA GLU A 32 16.05 14.56 35.68
C GLU A 32 15.75 15.41 34.43
N GLU A 33 16.36 15.08 33.28
CA GLU A 33 16.19 15.76 32.00
C GLU A 33 14.84 15.48 31.32
N ASN A 34 14.08 14.46 31.76
CA ASN A 34 12.86 14.01 31.09
C ASN A 34 11.57 14.24 31.91
N GLN A 35 11.55 15.18 32.86
CA GLN A 35 10.37 15.40 33.72
C GLN A 35 9.09 15.76 32.93
N ASP A 36 9.24 16.43 31.78
CA ASP A 36 8.13 16.82 30.89
C ASP A 36 7.91 15.85 29.72
N GLY A 37 8.71 14.79 29.63
CA GLY A 37 8.64 13.78 28.58
C GLY A 37 7.47 12.80 28.72
N CYS A 38 7.12 12.10 27.63
CA CYS A 38 6.13 11.03 27.65
C CYS A 38 6.72 9.71 27.14
N ALA A 39 6.05 8.59 27.40
CA ALA A 39 6.50 7.27 26.95
C ALA A 39 6.72 7.18 25.42
N ARG A 40 6.07 8.03 24.62
CA ARG A 40 6.26 8.05 23.16
C ARG A 40 7.60 8.66 22.74
N THR A 41 8.08 9.65 23.47
CA THR A 41 9.31 10.39 23.13
C THR A 41 10.52 9.94 23.94
N CYS A 42 10.28 9.37 25.12
CA CYS A 42 11.32 9.03 26.10
C CYS A 42 11.32 7.52 26.44
N SER A 43 10.81 6.66 25.55
CA SER A 43 10.85 5.20 25.77
C SER A 43 12.27 4.67 25.66
N ILE A 44 12.70 3.90 26.67
CA ILE A 44 13.98 3.21 26.71
C ILE A 44 13.72 1.70 26.82
N VAL A 45 14.42 0.91 26.01
CA VAL A 45 14.31 -0.55 26.02
C VAL A 45 15.26 -1.12 27.07
N LYS A 46 14.73 -1.47 28.25
CA LYS A 46 15.49 -2.20 29.28
C LYS A 46 15.42 -3.71 29.00
N LYS A 47 16.51 -4.29 28.51
CA LYS A 47 16.64 -5.74 28.40
C LYS A 47 16.86 -6.31 29.80
N LEU A 48 15.92 -7.12 30.29
CA LEU A 48 16.13 -7.88 31.52
C LEU A 48 17.29 -8.87 31.27
N GLU A 49 18.27 -8.92 32.16
CA GLU A 49 19.57 -9.59 31.94
C GLU A 49 19.47 -11.08 31.54
N ASN A 50 18.31 -11.72 31.74
CA ASN A 50 18.07 -13.12 31.40
C ASN A 50 16.87 -13.36 30.46
N ASN A 51 16.25 -12.32 29.90
CA ASN A 51 15.18 -12.50 28.92
C ASN A 51 15.76 -12.75 27.53
N LYS A 52 15.76 -14.02 27.10
CA LYS A 52 15.81 -14.37 25.68
C LYS A 52 14.52 -13.84 25.06
N SER A 53 14.62 -12.79 24.24
CA SER A 53 13.47 -12.24 23.50
C SER A 53 12.70 -13.40 22.85
N HIS A 54 11.40 -13.53 23.16
CA HIS A 54 10.54 -14.54 22.53
C HIS A 54 10.31 -14.29 21.03
N ILE A 55 10.84 -13.17 20.50
CA ILE A 55 10.83 -12.84 19.09
C ILE A 55 12.06 -13.49 18.44
N LYS A 56 11.86 -14.62 17.76
CA LYS A 56 12.85 -15.18 16.84
C LYS A 56 13.00 -14.22 15.66
N VAL A 57 14.07 -13.43 15.64
CA VAL A 57 14.42 -12.59 14.48
C VAL A 57 15.14 -13.48 13.48
N GLU A 58 14.41 -13.95 12.47
CA GLU A 58 14.96 -14.71 11.35
C GLU A 58 15.02 -13.80 10.12
N ARG A 59 16.23 -13.56 9.59
CA ARG A 59 16.39 -12.85 8.32
C ARG A 59 16.06 -13.83 7.21
N VAL A 60 14.90 -13.66 6.58
CA VAL A 60 14.53 -14.44 5.40
C VAL A 60 15.20 -13.80 4.18
N TYR A 61 16.11 -14.54 3.56
CA TYR A 61 16.69 -14.17 2.26
C TYR A 61 15.83 -14.82 1.18
N ASN A 62 14.95 -14.02 0.56
CA ASN A 62 14.18 -14.52 -0.58
C ASN A 62 15.11 -14.51 -1.80
N GLU A 63 15.46 -15.66 -2.33
CA GLU A 63 16.27 -15.72 -3.56
C GLU A 63 15.44 -15.33 -4.79
N ILE A 64 14.13 -15.57 -4.74
CA ILE A 64 13.21 -15.37 -5.85
C ILE A 64 11.99 -14.59 -5.38
N GLY A 65 11.84 -13.38 -5.91
CA GLY A 65 10.70 -12.51 -5.69
C GLY A 65 10.68 -11.42 -6.74
N PRO A 66 9.55 -10.73 -6.96
CA PRO A 66 9.45 -9.68 -7.97
C PRO A 66 10.46 -8.54 -7.76
N GLN A 67 10.99 -8.36 -6.54
CA GLN A 67 12.07 -7.41 -6.24
C GLN A 67 13.48 -7.89 -6.63
N ASN A 68 13.65 -9.20 -6.89
CA ASN A 68 14.97 -9.85 -7.01
C ASN A 68 15.17 -10.48 -8.41
N ILE A 69 14.11 -10.62 -9.21
CA ILE A 69 14.14 -11.23 -10.56
C ILE A 69 14.77 -10.29 -11.61
N HIS A 70 14.87 -8.98 -11.35
CA HIS A 70 15.28 -7.98 -12.34
C HIS A 70 16.70 -7.42 -12.15
N SER A 71 17.54 -8.04 -11.31
CA SER A 71 18.76 -7.37 -10.84
C SER A 71 19.89 -7.19 -11.86
N ASP A 72 19.85 -7.84 -13.02
CA ASP A 72 21.03 -7.88 -13.90
C ASP A 72 20.79 -7.30 -15.31
N ARG A 73 19.53 -7.06 -15.72
CA ARG A 73 19.22 -6.41 -17.02
C ARG A 73 18.62 -5.02 -16.91
N GLU A 74 18.19 -4.59 -15.72
CA GLU A 74 17.50 -3.29 -15.55
C GLU A 74 18.31 -2.25 -14.79
N LYS A 75 19.48 -2.62 -14.21
CA LYS A 75 20.32 -1.67 -13.46
C LYS A 75 20.93 -0.57 -14.32
N GLU A 76 20.99 -0.72 -15.64
CA GLU A 76 21.52 0.32 -16.54
C GLU A 76 20.45 1.31 -17.05
N MET A 77 19.15 0.98 -16.95
CA MET A 77 18.05 1.85 -17.40
C MET A 77 17.40 2.68 -16.27
N TYR A 78 17.67 2.35 -15.01
CA TYR A 78 17.01 2.96 -13.84
C TYR A 78 17.75 4.20 -13.28
N ASN A 79 18.43 4.95 -14.13
CA ASN A 79 19.00 6.24 -13.71
C ASN A 79 18.00 7.38 -14.03
N GLN A 80 17.34 7.84 -12.97
CA GLN A 80 16.69 9.16 -12.79
C GLN A 80 15.25 9.43 -13.33
N GLU A 81 14.64 8.59 -14.17
CA GLU A 81 13.25 8.82 -14.63
C GLU A 81 12.17 7.94 -13.97
N SER A 82 12.53 6.82 -13.32
CA SER A 82 11.51 5.84 -12.88
C SER A 82 10.69 6.24 -11.66
N GLU A 83 11.23 7.05 -10.73
CA GLU A 83 10.49 7.49 -9.54
C GLU A 83 9.35 8.46 -9.91
N LYS A 84 9.59 9.35 -10.88
CA LYS A 84 8.55 10.25 -11.42
C LYS A 84 7.48 9.48 -12.20
N ASN A 85 7.90 8.43 -12.92
CA ASN A 85 6.98 7.59 -13.68
C ASN A 85 6.05 6.78 -12.77
N THR A 86 6.54 6.31 -11.62
CA THR A 86 5.73 5.51 -10.67
C THR A 86 4.55 6.31 -10.10
N LEU A 87 4.75 7.58 -9.74
CA LEU A 87 3.67 8.41 -9.20
C LEU A 87 2.63 8.74 -10.27
N LEU A 88 3.07 9.13 -11.46
CA LEU A 88 2.19 9.47 -12.56
C LEU A 88 1.37 8.27 -13.03
N GLU A 89 2.00 7.09 -13.12
CA GLU A 89 1.33 5.82 -13.45
C GLU A 89 0.26 5.47 -12.41
N ARG A 90 0.55 5.66 -11.12
CA ARG A 90 -0.45 5.42 -10.07
C ARG A 90 -1.64 6.36 -10.17
N ILE A 91 -1.40 7.64 -10.42
CA ILE A 91 -2.47 8.63 -10.61
C ILE A 91 -3.30 8.26 -11.84
N GLU A 92 -2.64 7.90 -12.94
CA GLU A 92 -3.29 7.48 -14.17
C GLU A 92 -4.12 6.19 -13.97
N ASN A 93 -3.62 5.23 -13.22
CA ASN A 93 -4.37 4.02 -12.88
C ASN A 93 -5.63 4.34 -12.05
N MET A 94 -5.53 5.25 -11.07
CA MET A 94 -6.67 5.66 -10.25
C MET A 94 -7.70 6.45 -11.07
N GLU A 95 -7.25 7.35 -11.96
CA GLU A 95 -8.11 8.07 -12.89
C GLU A 95 -8.89 7.11 -13.80
N ASN A 96 -8.24 6.04 -14.28
CA ASN A 96 -8.85 5.00 -15.11
C ASN A 96 -9.94 4.25 -14.34
N GLN A 97 -9.62 3.81 -13.13
CA GLN A 97 -10.56 3.08 -12.27
C GLN A 97 -11.78 3.93 -11.91
N LEU A 98 -11.60 5.24 -11.74
CA LEU A 98 -12.67 6.17 -11.40
C LEU A 98 -13.37 6.77 -12.64
N LEU A 99 -13.00 6.30 -13.84
CA LEU A 99 -13.54 6.73 -15.14
C LEU A 99 -13.41 8.24 -15.38
N LEU A 100 -12.37 8.86 -14.84
CA LEU A 100 -12.07 10.29 -14.99
C LEU A 100 -11.32 10.60 -16.30
N PHE A 101 -11.10 9.59 -17.15
CA PHE A 101 -10.27 9.67 -18.36
C PHE A 101 -10.84 10.55 -19.48
N ASN A 102 -12.10 10.95 -19.40
CA ASN A 102 -12.81 11.55 -20.53
C ASN A 102 -12.95 13.08 -20.47
N ASP A 103 -12.43 13.76 -19.45
CA ASP A 103 -12.45 15.21 -19.46
C ASP A 103 -11.27 15.75 -20.29
N LYS A 104 -11.61 16.37 -21.42
CA LYS A 104 -10.70 16.92 -22.45
C LYS A 104 -9.75 18.02 -21.95
N ARG A 105 -9.65 18.23 -20.63
CA ARG A 105 -8.77 19.18 -19.96
C ARG A 105 -8.07 18.48 -18.80
N ARG A 106 -7.23 17.51 -19.14
CA ARG A 106 -6.30 16.93 -18.18
C ARG A 106 -5.40 18.05 -17.66
N SER A 107 -5.48 18.38 -16.37
CA SER A 107 -4.54 19.30 -15.76
C SER A 107 -3.12 18.73 -15.87
N CYS A 108 -2.16 19.57 -16.26
CA CYS A 108 -0.75 19.21 -16.23
C CYS A 108 -0.19 19.19 -14.79
N HIS A 109 -0.94 19.73 -13.82
CA HIS A 109 -0.54 19.80 -12.42
C HIS A 109 -1.03 18.59 -11.63
N ILE A 110 -0.09 17.90 -10.99
CA ILE A 110 -0.34 16.67 -10.20
C ILE A 110 -1.34 16.91 -9.05
N TYR A 111 -1.26 18.07 -8.37
CA TYR A 111 -2.12 18.36 -7.23
C TYR A 111 -3.59 18.53 -7.63
N GLU A 112 -3.86 19.14 -8.79
CA GLU A 112 -5.24 19.29 -9.30
C GLU A 112 -5.82 17.92 -9.66
N ARG A 113 -5.02 17.04 -10.28
CA ARG A 113 -5.42 15.66 -10.58
C ARG A 113 -5.77 14.88 -9.31
N ILE A 114 -4.97 15.03 -8.24
CA ILE A 114 -5.24 14.40 -6.95
C ILE A 114 -6.53 14.96 -6.33
N GLN A 115 -6.76 16.27 -6.43
CA GLN A 115 -7.98 16.90 -5.90
C GLN A 115 -9.24 16.41 -6.63
N ASP A 116 -9.17 16.20 -7.94
CA ASP A 116 -10.27 15.64 -8.72
C ASP A 116 -10.57 14.18 -8.31
N LEU A 117 -9.52 13.39 -8.08
CA LEU A 117 -9.64 12.03 -7.55
C LEU A 117 -10.32 12.01 -6.18
N GLU A 118 -9.87 12.85 -5.25
CA GLU A 118 -10.46 12.98 -3.92
C GLU A 118 -11.94 13.38 -4.00
N SER A 119 -12.25 14.40 -4.80
CA SER A 119 -13.63 14.87 -5.00
C SER A 119 -14.53 13.77 -5.56
N ARG A 120 -14.02 12.96 -6.49
CA ARG A 120 -14.77 11.83 -7.06
C ARG A 120 -15.00 10.72 -6.05
N ILE A 121 -13.99 10.39 -5.25
CA ILE A 121 -14.08 9.37 -4.19
C ILE A 121 -15.11 9.78 -3.14
N VAL A 122 -15.03 11.01 -2.63
CA VAL A 122 -15.99 11.54 -1.64
C VAL A 122 -17.42 11.42 -2.15
N LYS A 123 -17.66 11.85 -3.40
CA LYS A 123 -18.99 11.78 -4.00
C LYS A 123 -19.49 10.35 -4.18
N LEU A 124 -18.60 9.39 -4.45
CA LEU A 124 -18.94 7.97 -4.52
C LEU A 124 -19.26 7.40 -3.14
N GLU A 125 -18.53 7.79 -2.09
CA GLU A 125 -18.82 7.39 -0.72
C GLU A 125 -20.16 7.94 -0.22
N GLU A 126 -20.50 9.17 -0.60
CA GLU A 126 -21.78 9.81 -0.27
C GLU A 126 -22.97 9.15 -0.99
N THR A 127 -22.80 8.78 -2.25
CA THR A 127 -23.91 8.25 -3.08
C THR A 127 -24.06 6.74 -3.00
N ASN A 128 -22.97 5.99 -2.78
CA ASN A 128 -22.94 4.53 -2.77
C ASN A 128 -21.97 4.00 -1.70
N PRO A 129 -22.40 3.88 -0.43
CA PRO A 129 -21.54 3.40 0.65
C PRO A 129 -21.03 1.96 0.46
N GLU A 130 -21.71 1.16 -0.36
CA GLU A 130 -21.29 -0.21 -0.72
C GLU A 130 -20.01 -0.27 -1.59
N TYR A 131 -19.60 0.84 -2.20
CA TYR A 131 -18.35 0.91 -2.96
C TYR A 131 -17.12 0.51 -2.11
N ARG A 132 -17.18 0.75 -0.79
CA ARG A 132 -16.13 0.32 0.17
C ARG A 132 -16.05 -1.19 0.37
N VAL A 133 -17.16 -1.91 0.12
CA VAL A 133 -17.24 -3.37 0.21
C VAL A 133 -16.66 -3.98 -1.06
N LEU A 134 -17.04 -3.47 -2.23
CA LEU A 134 -16.52 -3.92 -3.52
C LEU A 134 -14.99 -3.74 -3.63
N LEU A 135 -14.44 -2.59 -3.23
CA LEU A 135 -12.98 -2.38 -3.22
C LEU A 135 -12.22 -3.35 -2.30
N LYS A 136 -12.86 -3.87 -1.24
CA LYS A 136 -12.26 -4.84 -0.32
C LYS A 136 -12.37 -6.27 -0.86
N GLU A 137 -13.48 -6.61 -1.50
CA GLU A 137 -13.73 -7.92 -2.08
C GLU A 137 -12.98 -8.14 -3.40
N GLU A 138 -12.70 -7.05 -4.14
CA GLU A 138 -12.00 -7.08 -5.42
C GLU A 138 -10.57 -7.60 -5.35
N CYS A 139 -9.94 -7.71 -4.17
CA CYS A 139 -8.65 -8.40 -4.02
C CYS A 139 -8.71 -9.88 -4.47
N SER A 140 -9.89 -10.50 -4.46
CA SER A 140 -10.07 -11.90 -4.89
C SER A 140 -10.58 -12.02 -6.34
N THR A 141 -11.48 -11.15 -6.79
CA THR A 141 -12.09 -11.24 -8.12
C THR A 141 -11.25 -10.60 -9.24
N CYS A 142 -10.49 -9.53 -8.95
CA CYS A 142 -9.62 -8.92 -9.96
C CYS A 142 -8.43 -9.81 -10.35
N LEU A 143 -7.89 -10.58 -9.40
CA LEU A 143 -6.86 -11.59 -9.66
C LEU A 143 -7.39 -12.71 -10.58
N ASN A 144 -8.63 -13.14 -10.37
CA ASN A 144 -9.25 -14.19 -11.17
C ASN A 144 -9.57 -13.72 -12.59
N ASN A 145 -10.07 -12.49 -12.75
CA ASN A 145 -10.33 -11.92 -14.08
C ASN A 145 -9.03 -11.61 -14.84
N ARG A 146 -7.96 -11.15 -14.17
CA ARG A 146 -6.64 -11.00 -14.80
C ARG A 146 -6.03 -12.35 -15.19
N LYS A 147 -6.16 -13.38 -14.34
CA LYS A 147 -5.73 -14.75 -14.67
C LYS A 147 -6.51 -15.33 -15.85
N LYS A 148 -7.83 -15.12 -15.90
CA LYS A 148 -8.68 -15.58 -17.01
C LYS A 148 -8.33 -14.87 -18.32
N ASN A 149 -8.22 -13.54 -18.32
CA ASN A 149 -7.79 -12.78 -19.50
C ASN A 149 -6.36 -13.14 -19.96
N PHE A 150 -5.46 -13.48 -19.04
CA PHE A 150 -4.12 -13.94 -19.37
C PHE A 150 -4.13 -15.35 -20.00
N LEU A 151 -4.99 -16.24 -19.50
CA LEU A 151 -5.15 -17.60 -20.03
C LEU A 151 -5.77 -17.56 -21.45
N ASP A 152 -6.83 -16.78 -21.63
CA ASP A 152 -7.48 -16.58 -22.94
C ASP A 152 -6.48 -15.97 -23.97
N LYS A 153 -5.60 -15.06 -23.53
CA LYS A 153 -4.56 -14.47 -24.38
C LYS A 153 -3.44 -15.47 -24.70
N GLN A 154 -3.09 -16.38 -23.79
CA GLN A 154 -2.13 -17.45 -24.08
C GLN A 154 -2.68 -18.47 -25.08
N GLU A 155 -3.98 -18.79 -24.99
CA GLU A 155 -4.65 -19.70 -25.91
C GLU A 155 -4.72 -19.10 -27.33
N LEU A 156 -5.06 -17.81 -27.43
CA LEU A 156 -5.01 -17.07 -28.70
C LEU A 156 -3.60 -17.00 -29.31
N LEU A 157 -2.56 -16.82 -28.49
CA LEU A 157 -1.18 -16.78 -29.00
C LEU A 157 -0.75 -18.12 -29.60
N LYS A 158 -1.14 -19.25 -28.98
CA LYS A 158 -0.84 -20.59 -29.50
C LYS A 158 -1.50 -20.81 -30.86
N GLU A 159 -2.75 -20.38 -31.02
CA GLU A 159 -3.46 -20.50 -32.30
C GLU A 159 -2.78 -19.68 -33.41
N ILE A 160 -2.27 -18.48 -33.09
CA ILE A 160 -1.51 -17.66 -34.02
C ILE A 160 -0.19 -18.36 -34.41
N ASP A 161 0.53 -18.94 -33.45
CA ASP A 161 1.79 -19.65 -33.73
C ASP A 161 1.58 -20.90 -34.59
N GLU A 162 0.53 -21.68 -34.33
CA GLU A 162 0.13 -22.82 -35.16
C GLU A 162 -0.22 -22.41 -36.59
N ARG A 163 -0.96 -21.30 -36.74
CA ARG A 163 -1.28 -20.72 -38.05
C ARG A 163 -0.02 -20.29 -38.80
N ILE A 164 0.91 -19.63 -38.12
CA ILE A 164 2.17 -19.18 -38.70
C ILE A 164 3.00 -20.39 -39.16
N ASN A 165 3.09 -21.44 -38.35
CA ASN A 165 3.83 -22.65 -38.71
C ASN A 165 3.20 -23.37 -39.92
N SER A 166 1.86 -23.52 -39.94
CA SER A 166 1.16 -24.10 -41.09
C SER A 166 1.38 -23.29 -42.38
N LEU A 167 1.43 -21.96 -42.28
CA LEU A 167 1.74 -21.10 -43.43
C LEU A 167 3.20 -21.22 -43.87
N LYS A 168 4.14 -21.32 -42.94
CA LYS A 168 5.57 -21.56 -43.25
C LYS A 168 5.78 -22.90 -43.95
N ASP A 169 5.12 -23.96 -43.50
CA ASP A 169 5.23 -25.29 -44.10
C ASP A 169 4.70 -25.31 -45.53
N LYS A 170 3.61 -24.57 -45.79
CA LYS A 170 3.05 -24.40 -47.14
C LYS A 170 3.98 -23.60 -48.05
N ILE A 171 4.63 -22.56 -47.53
CA ILE A 171 5.59 -21.75 -48.29
C ILE A 171 6.90 -22.50 -48.54
N SER A 172 7.29 -23.42 -47.65
CA SER A 172 8.51 -24.24 -47.80
C SER A 172 8.32 -25.49 -48.66
N SER A 173 7.08 -25.79 -49.08
CA SER A 173 6.73 -26.95 -49.92
C SER A 173 6.52 -26.59 -51.39
N ASP A 174 6.71 -25.32 -51.77
CA ASP A 174 6.86 -24.82 -53.15
C ASP A 174 8.35 -24.51 -53.42
#